data_AF-Q7NIS8-F1
#
_entry.id   AF-Q7NIS8-F1
#
_cell.length_a   1.000
_cell.length_b   1.000
_cell.length_c   1.000
_cell.angle_alpha   90.00
_cell.angle_beta   90.00
_cell.angle_gamma   90.00
#
_symmetry.space_group_name_H-M   'P 1'
#
loop_
_entity.id
_entity.type
_entity.pdbx_description
1 polymer ?
#
loop_
_entity_poly.entity_id
_entity_poly.type
_entity_poly.pdbx_seq_one_letter_code
_entity_poly.pdbx_strand_id
1 'polypeptide(L)'
;MKGRRKIKYPHLVGSKWTSAGKIMGWRHFQVFAREDRKGLVFARLQSVCAVEVNVWVNAKTLKNRDLWEPGWTALGEMAPDPDAEAQIQ
;
A
#
# COMPACT_ATOMS: atom_id res chain seq x y z
N MET A 1 -31.32 0.47 -20.37
CA MET A 1 -30.18 -0.35 -19.92
C MET A 1 -29.17 0.55 -19.19
N LYS A 2 -29.02 0.43 -17.86
CA LYS A 2 -27.98 1.20 -17.13
C LYS A 2 -26.60 0.69 -17.58
N GLY A 3 -25.88 1.49 -18.36
CA GLY A 3 -24.54 1.18 -18.82
C GLY A 3 -23.65 0.79 -17.63
N ARG A 4 -23.00 -0.37 -17.72
CA ARG A 4 -22.04 -0.85 -16.74
C ARG A 4 -20.93 0.19 -16.65
N ARG A 5 -20.92 0.99 -15.58
CA ARG A 5 -19.84 1.97 -15.35
C ARG A 5 -18.54 1.20 -15.26
N LYS A 6 -17.62 1.45 -16.20
CA LYS A 6 -16.32 0.77 -16.25
C LYS A 6 -15.60 1.05 -14.93
N ILE A 7 -15.42 0.01 -14.14
CA ILE A 7 -14.69 0.09 -12.89
C ILE A 7 -13.21 0.33 -13.24
N LYS A 8 -12.69 1.51 -12.91
CA LYS A 8 -11.25 1.78 -12.98
C LYS A 8 -10.56 0.98 -11.87
N TYR A 9 -9.64 0.09 -12.24
CA TYR A 9 -8.89 -0.82 -11.36
C TYR A 9 -9.72 -1.89 -10.64
N PRO A 10 -10.33 -2.84 -11.36
CA PRO A 10 -11.15 -3.89 -10.75
C PRO A 10 -10.36 -4.85 -9.87
N HIS A 11 -9.07 -5.07 -10.17
CA HIS A 11 -8.20 -6.01 -9.45
C HIS A 11 -7.40 -5.38 -8.30
N LEU A 12 -7.61 -4.08 -8.01
CA LEU A 12 -6.84 -3.40 -6.97
C LEU A 12 -7.24 -3.85 -5.57
N VAL A 13 -8.53 -4.11 -5.34
CA VAL A 13 -9.03 -4.63 -4.07
C VAL A 13 -8.58 -6.08 -3.93
N GLY A 14 -8.00 -6.42 -2.79
CA GLY A 14 -7.38 -7.72 -2.50
C GLY A 14 -5.90 -7.82 -2.90
N SER A 15 -5.36 -6.82 -3.61
CA SER A 15 -3.93 -6.79 -3.95
C SER A 15 -3.05 -6.62 -2.71
N LYS A 16 -1.91 -7.29 -2.71
CA LYS A 16 -0.93 -7.30 -1.63
C LYS A 16 0.23 -6.37 -1.98
N TRP A 17 0.64 -5.57 -1.00
CA TRP A 17 1.66 -4.56 -1.19
C TRP A 17 2.56 -4.50 0.03
N THR A 18 3.85 -4.29 -0.22
CA THR A 18 4.84 -4.03 0.81
C THR A 18 5.27 -2.57 0.71
N SER A 19 5.23 -1.83 1.81
CA SER A 19 5.75 -0.46 1.84
C SER A 19 7.26 -0.50 2.02
N ALA A 20 7.97 0.36 1.28
CA ALA A 20 9.41 0.52 1.42
C ALA A 20 9.78 1.04 2.83
N GLY A 21 8.97 1.95 3.37
CA GLY A 21 9.11 2.46 4.75
C GLY A 21 8.19 1.74 5.73
N LYS A 22 8.57 1.70 7.01
CA LYS A 22 7.66 1.24 8.08
C LYS A 22 6.57 2.29 8.30
N ILE A 23 5.34 1.95 7.99
CA ILE A 23 4.18 2.77 8.32
C ILE A 23 3.63 2.24 9.64
N MET A 24 3.76 3.05 10.70
CA MET A 24 3.37 2.64 12.06
C MET A 24 4.05 1.34 12.54
N GLY A 25 5.31 1.14 12.14
CA GLY A 25 6.07 -0.08 12.46
C GLY A 25 5.84 -1.26 11.50
N TRP A 26 4.86 -1.18 10.60
CA TRP A 26 4.49 -2.27 9.68
C TRP A 26 4.84 -1.95 8.23
N ARG A 27 5.20 -2.99 7.47
CA ARG A 27 5.49 -2.89 6.03
C ARG A 27 4.51 -3.67 5.16
N HIS A 28 3.82 -4.66 5.71
CA HIS A 28 2.94 -5.54 4.97
C HIS A 28 1.50 -5.04 4.98
N PHE A 29 0.96 -4.77 3.80
CA PHE A 29 -0.37 -4.21 3.61
C PHE A 29 -1.19 -4.93 2.53
N GLN A 30 -2.50 -5.00 2.73
CA GLN A 30 -3.46 -5.49 1.74
C GLN A 30 -4.49 -4.41 1.44
N VAL A 31 -4.83 -4.24 0.16
CA VAL A 31 -5.88 -3.31 -0.24
C VAL A 31 -7.25 -3.89 0.12
N PHE A 32 -7.93 -3.28 1.09
CA PHE A 32 -9.26 -3.69 1.52
C PHE A 32 -10.37 -3.02 0.71
N ALA A 33 -10.18 -1.75 0.36
CA ALA A 33 -11.18 -0.98 -0.37
C ALA A 33 -10.51 0.00 -1.33
N ARG A 34 -11.29 0.50 -2.29
CA ARG A 34 -10.89 1.62 -3.15
C ARG A 34 -12.02 2.63 -3.20
N GLU A 35 -11.66 3.90 -3.25
CA GLU A 35 -12.62 5.00 -3.30
C GLU A 35 -12.15 6.02 -4.33
N ASP A 36 -13.03 6.48 -5.21
CA ASP A 36 -12.74 7.60 -6.08
C ASP A 36 -13.14 8.91 -5.39
N ARG A 37 -12.16 9.79 -5.20
CA ARG A 37 -12.35 11.14 -4.65
C ARG A 37 -11.94 12.16 -5.68
N LYS A 38 -12.91 12.93 -6.19
CA LYS A 38 -12.70 14.06 -7.11
C LYS A 38 -11.82 13.71 -8.32
N GLY A 39 -11.99 12.51 -8.88
CA GLY A 39 -11.25 12.04 -10.06
C GLY A 39 -9.90 11.35 -9.77
N LEU A 40 -9.46 11.31 -8.51
CA LEU A 40 -8.35 10.48 -8.05
C LEU A 40 -8.88 9.21 -7.41
N VAL A 41 -8.18 8.10 -7.62
CA VAL A 41 -8.52 6.82 -6.98
C VAL A 41 -7.62 6.65 -5.77
N PHE A 42 -8.21 6.40 -4.62
CA PHE A 42 -7.52 6.06 -3.39
C PHE A 42 -7.75 4.59 -3.07
N ALA A 43 -6.72 3.94 -2.54
CA ALA A 43 -6.77 2.58 -2.04
C ALA A 43 -6.63 2.63 -0.51
N ARG A 44 -7.53 1.93 0.18
CA ARG A 44 -7.42 1.68 1.61
C ARG A 44 -6.58 0.43 1.81
N LEU A 45 -5.42 0.61 2.39
CA LEU A 45 -4.49 -0.45 2.74
C LEU A 45 -4.63 -0.75 4.23
N GLN A 46 -4.85 -2.01 4.57
CA GLN A 46 -4.87 -2.51 5.94
C GLN A 46 -3.63 -3.35 6.17
N SER A 47 -2.96 -3.19 7.30
CA SER A 47 -1.83 -4.06 7.63
C SER A 47 -2.32 -5.48 7.89
N VAL A 48 -1.63 -6.46 7.33
CA VAL A 48 -1.93 -7.88 7.59
C VAL A 48 -1.45 -8.31 8.97
N CYS A 49 -0.41 -7.64 9.49
CA CYS A 49 0.13 -7.93 10.81
C CYS A 49 -0.69 -7.27 11.93
N ALA A 50 -1.32 -6.13 11.66
CA ALA A 50 -2.14 -5.40 12.62
C ALA A 50 -3.38 -4.79 11.95
N VAL A 51 -4.56 -5.36 12.23
CA VAL A 51 -5.85 -4.94 11.64
C VAL A 51 -6.23 -3.49 11.99
N GLU A 52 -5.67 -2.97 13.08
CA GLU A 52 -5.84 -1.59 13.56
C GLU A 52 -5.17 -0.57 12.65
N VAL A 53 -4.09 -0.96 11.96
CA VAL A 53 -3.32 -0.07 11.10
C VAL A 53 -3.92 -0.06 9.70
N ASN A 54 -4.52 1.08 9.36
CA ASN A 54 -5.19 1.28 8.09
C ASN A 54 -4.78 2.63 7.51
N VAL A 55 -4.33 2.65 6.27
CA VAL A 55 -3.90 3.88 5.59
C VAL A 55 -4.60 4.04 4.25
N TRP A 56 -4.95 5.28 3.94
CA TRP A 56 -5.48 5.64 2.64
C TRP A 56 -4.37 6.22 1.80
N VAL A 57 -4.08 5.60 0.66
CA VAL A 57 -3.03 6.04 -0.25
C VAL A 57 -3.60 6.26 -1.64
N ASN A 58 -3.01 7.18 -2.39
CA ASN A 58 -3.42 7.41 -3.76
C ASN A 58 -3.01 6.20 -4.61
N ALA A 59 -3.92 5.63 -5.39
CA ALA A 59 -3.60 4.49 -6.27
C ALA A 59 -2.50 4.83 -7.28
N LYS A 60 -2.24 6.11 -7.56
CA LYS A 60 -1.08 6.54 -8.35
C LYS A 60 0.25 6.28 -7.64
N THR A 61 0.33 6.43 -6.31
CA THR A 61 1.57 6.18 -5.56
C THR A 61 1.88 4.69 -5.46
N LEU A 62 0.86 3.80 -5.50
CA LEU A 62 1.08 2.35 -5.59
C LEU A 62 1.83 1.93 -6.86
N LYS A 63 1.81 2.76 -7.91
CA LYS A 63 2.64 2.52 -9.11
C LYS A 63 4.11 2.88 -8.90
N ASN A 64 4.42 3.65 -7.85
CA ASN A 64 5.78 4.05 -7.55
C ASN A 64 6.46 2.96 -6.71
N ARG A 65 7.46 2.31 -7.31
CA ARG A 65 8.22 1.21 -6.68
C ARG A 65 9.10 1.66 -5.53
N ASP A 66 9.49 2.93 -5.49
CA ASP A 66 10.26 3.49 -4.36
C ASP A 66 9.43 3.58 -3.08
N LEU A 67 8.10 3.57 -3.18
CA LEU A 67 7.19 3.67 -2.04
C LEU A 67 6.49 2.33 -1.76
N TRP A 68 6.13 1.62 -2.82
CA TRP A 68 5.29 0.42 -2.76
C TRP A 68 5.81 -0.66 -3.69
N GLU A 69 6.10 -1.82 -3.12
CA GLU A 69 6.43 -3.02 -3.85
C GLU A 69 5.21 -3.93 -3.97
N PRO A 70 4.86 -4.40 -5.18
CA PRO A 70 3.78 -5.35 -5.35
C PRO A 70 4.18 -6.72 -4.80
N GLY A 71 3.29 -7.33 -4.02
CA GLY A 71 3.53 -8.64 -3.41
C GLY A 71 4.09 -8.56 -1.98
N TRP A 72 4.66 -9.68 -1.53
CA TRP A 72 5.30 -9.80 -0.23
C TRP A 72 6.81 -9.78 -0.42
N THR A 73 7.45 -8.69 -0.05
CA THR A 73 8.92 -8.68 0.03
C THR A 73 9.33 -9.23 1.40
N ALA A 74 10.29 -10.14 1.42
CA ALA A 74 10.87 -10.64 2.66
C ALA A 74 11.74 -9.56 3.31
N LEU A 75 11.81 -9.53 4.65
CA LEU A 75 12.61 -8.56 5.40
C LEU A 75 14.10 -8.60 5.02
N GLY A 76 14.61 -9.75 4.59
CA GLY A 76 16.02 -9.91 4.17
C GLY A 76 16.36 -9.34 2.79
N GLU A 77 15.37 -9.08 1.93
CA GLU A 77 15.56 -8.48 0.60
C GLU A 77 15.27 -6.96 0.61
N MET A 78 14.60 -6.47 1.65
CA MET A 78 14.34 -5.05 1.79
C MET A 78 15.61 -4.30 2.19
N ALA A 79 15.78 -3.09 1.63
CA ALA A 79 16.82 -2.19 2.08
C ALA A 79 16.74 -1.98 3.61
N PRO A 80 17.89 -1.89 4.30
CA PRO A 80 17.92 -1.57 5.71
C PRO A 80 17.16 -0.25 5.95
N ASP A 81 16.41 -0.22 7.04
CA ASP A 81 15.65 0.96 7.46
C ASP A 81 16.66 2.11 7.68
N PRO A 82 16.62 3.21 6.92
CA PRO A 82 17.57 4.31 7.10
C PRO A 82 17.47 4.93 8.50
N ASP A 83 16.30 4.83 9.14
CA ASP A 83 16.09 5.24 10.53
C ASP A 83 16.76 4.31 11.57
N ALA A 84 17.12 3.07 11.21
CA ALA A 84 17.84 2.18 12.13
C ALA A 84 19.34 2.49 12.24
N GLU A 85 19.93 3.13 11.22
CA GLU A 85 21.34 3.55 11.25
C GLU A 85 21.56 4.88 11.98
N ALA A 86 20.52 5.70 12.15
CA ALA A 86 20.63 7.01 12.80
C ALA A 86 20.80 6.96 14.33
N GLN A 87 20.82 5.77 14.96
CA GLN A 87 21.02 5.61 16.41
C GLN A 87 22.38 5.00 16.81
N ILE A 88 23.34 4.88 15.87
CA ILE A 88 24.72 4.50 16.18
C ILE A 88 25.61 5.75 16.09
N GLN A 89 25.38 6.74 16.96
CA GLN A 89 26.37 7.77 17.33
C GLN A 89 26.24 8.14 18.80
#